data_AF-A0AAV2HFH3-F1
#
_entry.id   AF-A0AAV2HFH3-F1
#
_cell.length_a   1.000
_cell.length_b   1.000
_cell.length_c   1.000
_cell.angle_alpha   90.00
_cell.angle_beta   90.00
_cell.angle_gamma   90.00
#
_symmetry.space_group_name_H-M   'P 1'
#
loop_
_entity.id
_entity.type
_entity.pdbx_description
1 polymer ?
#
loop_
_entity_poly.entity_id
_entity_poly.type
_entity_poly.pdbx_seq_one_letter_code
_entity_poly.pdbx_strand_id
1 'polypeptide(L)'
;MALALYNPNFAKLQINKFKGTCTTCHRESYSAKRCTRCGIARYCNKTCQGQDFVHHKNICVRISQFEQAKDRIDATLRQEIFQRARYIGISCFLGSLPDRTRYALIGQRVAVVVHIMESTVDESAEIPSCCIVRVRDVINEDANVIFIIKDALQAMQLVFLLGVANFMILLNVPFLVPSTEGKTGNIFVMHVNQVSFII
;
A
#
# COMPACT_ATOMS: atom_id res chain seq x y z
N MET A 1 -39.50 26.63 -22.20
CA MET A 1 -38.84 25.33 -21.96
C MET A 1 -37.48 25.35 -22.65
N ALA A 2 -36.38 25.33 -21.90
CA ALA A 2 -35.05 25.22 -22.49
C ALA A 2 -34.81 23.77 -22.92
N LEU A 3 -34.76 23.52 -24.24
CA LEU A 3 -34.32 22.24 -24.79
C LEU A 3 -32.83 22.08 -24.46
N ALA A 4 -32.50 21.09 -23.62
CA ALA A 4 -31.12 20.76 -23.32
C ALA A 4 -30.41 20.34 -24.62
N LEU A 5 -29.49 21.17 -25.10
CA LEU A 5 -28.67 20.85 -26.26
C LEU A 5 -27.75 19.66 -25.92
N TYR A 6 -27.86 18.59 -26.70
CA TYR A 6 -27.00 17.42 -26.56
C TYR A 6 -25.53 17.81 -26.79
N ASN A 7 -24.67 17.53 -25.81
CA ASN A 7 -23.23 17.74 -25.91
C ASN A 7 -22.50 16.39 -26.01
N PRO A 8 -21.97 16.02 -27.20
CA PRO A 8 -21.32 14.72 -27.42
C PRO A 8 -20.01 14.57 -26.62
N ASN A 9 -19.30 15.67 -26.34
CA ASN A 9 -18.08 15.63 -25.52
C ASN A 9 -18.41 15.32 -24.07
N PHE A 10 -19.49 15.90 -23.54
CA PHE A 10 -19.98 15.57 -22.21
C PHE A 10 -20.38 14.09 -22.12
N ALA A 11 -21.14 13.59 -23.08
CA ALA A 11 -21.54 12.18 -23.12
C ALA A 11 -20.32 11.23 -23.14
N LYS A 12 -19.31 11.53 -23.98
CA LYS A 12 -18.06 10.76 -24.06
C LYS A 12 -17.28 10.77 -22.74
N LEU A 13 -17.20 11.92 -22.06
CA LEU A 13 -16.56 12.04 -20.76
C LEU A 13 -17.29 11.23 -19.68
N GLN A 14 -18.62 11.25 -19.67
CA GLN A 14 -19.41 10.44 -18.73
C GLN A 14 -19.20 8.94 -18.96
N ILE A 15 -19.23 8.48 -20.22
CA ILE A 15 -18.95 7.09 -20.57
C ILE A 15 -17.56 6.68 -20.08
N ASN A 16 -16.53 7.48 -20.37
CA ASN A 16 -15.16 7.17 -19.93
C ASN A 16 -15.01 7.14 -18.40
N LYS A 17 -15.73 8.01 -17.69
CA LYS A 17 -15.70 8.07 -16.23
C LYS A 17 -16.30 6.82 -15.57
N PHE A 18 -17.39 6.32 -16.14
CA PHE A 18 -18.17 5.21 -15.57
C PHE A 18 -17.98 3.87 -16.28
N LYS A 19 -17.20 3.82 -17.35
CA LYS A 19 -16.77 2.57 -17.97
C LYS A 19 -15.91 1.78 -16.99
N GLY A 20 -16.27 0.52 -16.78
CA GLY A 20 -15.48 -0.42 -16.02
C GLY A 20 -16.13 -1.78 -15.88
N THR A 21 -15.33 -2.75 -15.45
CA THR A 21 -15.79 -4.12 -15.21
C THR A 21 -16.31 -4.25 -13.79
N CYS A 22 -17.49 -4.85 -13.64
CA CYS A 22 -18.06 -5.14 -12.33
C CYS A 22 -17.20 -6.17 -11.60
N THR A 23 -16.80 -5.89 -10.36
CA THR A 23 -16.01 -6.82 -9.52
C THR A 23 -16.76 -8.11 -9.22
N THR A 24 -18.09 -8.05 -9.12
CA THR A 24 -18.91 -9.20 -8.71
C THR A 24 -19.34 -10.11 -9.86
N CYS A 25 -19.83 -9.53 -10.96
CA CYS A 25 -20.35 -10.32 -12.09
C CYS A 25 -19.48 -10.26 -13.35
N HIS A 26 -18.33 -9.59 -13.29
CA HIS A 26 -17.32 -9.50 -14.34
C HIS A 26 -17.80 -8.95 -15.69
N ARG A 27 -19.02 -8.41 -15.75
CA ARG A 27 -19.54 -7.74 -16.94
C ARG A 27 -19.01 -6.33 -17.05
N GLU A 28 -18.70 -5.91 -18.28
CA GLU A 28 -18.47 -4.50 -18.57
C GLU A 28 -19.75 -3.69 -18.34
N SER A 29 -19.59 -2.49 -17.80
CA SER A 29 -20.67 -1.54 -17.58
C SER A 29 -20.16 -0.14 -17.88
N TYR A 30 -20.99 0.64 -18.58
CA TYR A 30 -20.74 2.07 -18.83
C TYR A 30 -21.31 2.98 -17.73
N SER A 31 -21.86 2.38 -16.68
CA SER A 31 -22.47 3.04 -15.53
C SER A 31 -21.92 2.48 -14.21
N ALA A 32 -20.74 1.86 -14.24
CA ALA A 32 -20.14 1.23 -13.08
C ALA A 32 -19.79 2.27 -12.00
N LYS A 33 -20.33 2.09 -10.80
CA LYS A 33 -20.07 2.95 -9.66
C LYS A 33 -18.90 2.40 -8.86
N ARG A 34 -18.01 3.28 -8.41
CA ARG A 34 -16.90 2.91 -7.53
C ARG A 34 -17.42 2.76 -6.10
N CYS A 35 -16.81 1.86 -5.33
CA CYS A 35 -16.99 1.81 -3.88
C CYS A 35 -16.64 3.18 -3.29
N THR A 36 -17.56 3.77 -2.52
CA THR A 36 -17.38 5.11 -1.96
C THR A 36 -16.31 5.18 -0.86
N ARG A 37 -15.99 4.04 -0.24
CA ARG A 37 -14.97 3.96 0.82
C ARG A 37 -13.55 3.81 0.27
N CYS A 38 -13.34 2.80 -0.57
CA CYS A 38 -11.99 2.48 -1.07
C CYS A 38 -11.69 3.07 -2.45
N GLY A 39 -12.68 3.47 -3.23
CA GLY A 39 -12.49 4.01 -4.58
C GLY A 39 -12.03 3.02 -5.64
N ILE A 40 -11.65 1.79 -5.27
CA ILE A 40 -11.05 0.78 -6.17
C ILE A 40 -12.09 -0.13 -6.81
N ALA A 41 -12.91 -0.82 -6.01
CA ALA A 41 -13.89 -1.78 -6.52
C ALA A 41 -14.99 -1.08 -7.32
N ARG A 42 -15.48 -1.72 -8.39
CA ARG A 42 -16.49 -1.16 -9.30
C ARG A 42 -17.68 -2.10 -9.39
N TYR A 43 -18.89 -1.56 -9.37
CA TYR A 43 -20.12 -2.35 -9.40
C TYR A 43 -21.11 -1.75 -10.38
N CYS A 44 -21.83 -2.61 -11.11
CA CYS A 44 -22.92 -2.17 -11.97
C CYS A 44 -24.12 -1.65 -11.16
N ASN A 45 -24.35 -2.18 -9.94
CA ASN A 45 -25.45 -1.78 -9.07
C ASN A 45 -25.21 -2.16 -7.59
N LYS A 46 -26.14 -1.76 -6.72
CA LYS A 46 -26.10 -2.01 -5.27
C LYS A 46 -26.17 -3.50 -4.92
N THR A 47 -26.84 -4.31 -5.75
CA THR A 47 -26.93 -5.77 -5.54
C THR A 47 -25.57 -6.42 -5.67
N CYS A 48 -24.84 -6.14 -6.75
CA CYS A 48 -23.47 -6.64 -6.93
C CYS A 48 -22.53 -6.15 -5.82
N GLN A 49 -22.65 -4.88 -5.42
CA GLN A 49 -21.88 -4.36 -4.29
C GLN A 49 -22.18 -5.11 -2.99
N GLY A 50 -23.45 -5.38 -2.69
CA GLY A 50 -23.86 -6.10 -1.47
C GLY A 50 -23.36 -7.54 -1.44
N GLN A 51 -23.39 -8.23 -2.58
CA GLN A 51 -22.85 -9.59 -2.73
C GLN A 51 -21.33 -9.63 -2.48
N ASP A 52 -20.59 -8.70 -3.08
CA ASP A 52 -19.13 -8.63 -2.89
C ASP A 52 -18.74 -8.14 -1.48
N PHE A 53 -19.59 -7.34 -0.82
CA PHE A 53 -19.26 -6.74 0.48
C PHE A 53 -18.88 -7.75 1.55
N VAL A 54 -19.45 -8.97 1.53
CA VAL A 54 -19.11 -10.03 2.47
C VAL A 54 -17.61 -10.37 2.44
N HIS A 55 -17.01 -10.39 1.25
CA HIS A 55 -15.59 -10.68 1.06
C HIS A 55 -14.75 -9.40 1.00
N HIS A 56 -15.31 -8.33 0.44
CA HIS A 56 -14.63 -7.05 0.25
C HIS A 56 -14.47 -6.24 1.52
N LYS A 57 -15.35 -6.38 2.54
CA LYS A 57 -15.41 -5.46 3.70
C LYS A 57 -14.05 -5.23 4.37
N ASN A 58 -13.31 -6.29 4.65
CA ASN A 58 -12.04 -6.20 5.37
C ASN A 58 -10.96 -5.53 4.51
N ILE A 59 -10.82 -5.96 3.25
CA ILE A 59 -9.88 -5.38 2.31
C ILE A 59 -10.25 -3.93 1.93
N CYS A 60 -11.54 -3.60 1.91
CA CYS A 60 -12.06 -2.26 1.66
C CYS A 60 -11.58 -1.24 2.69
N VAL A 61 -11.66 -1.59 3.97
CA VAL A 61 -11.18 -0.74 5.07
C VAL A 61 -9.68 -0.52 4.93
N ARG A 62 -8.91 -1.59 4.69
CA ARG A 62 -7.46 -1.51 4.53
C ARG A 62 -7.09 -0.59 3.37
N ILE A 63 -7.62 -0.82 2.17
CA ILE A 63 -7.34 0.03 0.99
C ILE A 63 -7.65 1.50 1.32
N SER A 64 -8.78 1.78 1.97
CA SER A 64 -9.16 3.14 2.34
C SER A 64 -8.15 3.80 3.29
N GLN A 65 -7.64 3.08 4.29
CA GLN A 65 -6.62 3.59 5.22
C GLN A 65 -5.30 3.90 4.49
N PHE A 66 -4.87 3.01 3.59
CA PHE A 66 -3.64 3.19 2.82
C PHE A 66 -3.74 4.35 1.82
N GLU A 67 -4.89 4.54 1.17
CA GLU A 67 -5.12 5.72 0.32
C GLU A 67 -5.08 7.02 1.13
N GLN A 68 -5.66 7.04 2.33
CA GLN A 68 -5.56 8.21 3.21
C GLN A 68 -4.12 8.47 3.67
N ALA A 69 -3.33 7.43 3.95
CA ALA A 69 -1.92 7.57 4.30
C ALA A 69 -1.11 8.17 3.14
N LYS A 70 -1.42 7.80 1.90
CA LYS A 70 -0.77 8.36 0.69
C LYS A 70 -0.97 9.85 0.55
N ASP A 71 -2.13 10.35 0.94
CA ASP A 71 -2.46 11.77 0.86
C ASP A 71 -1.68 12.60 1.90
N ARG A 72 -1.15 11.96 2.95
CA ARG A 72 -0.27 12.59 3.96
C ARG A 72 1.22 12.57 3.60
N ILE A 73 1.60 11.91 2.51
CA ILE A 73 3.01 11.88 2.08
C ILE A 73 3.41 13.28 1.64
N ASP A 74 4.47 13.81 2.25
CA ASP A 74 5.06 15.10 1.90
C ASP A 74 5.31 15.23 0.40
N ALA A 75 5.03 16.40 -0.17
CA ALA A 75 5.11 16.62 -1.62
C ALA A 75 6.54 16.47 -2.18
N THR A 76 7.55 16.88 -1.42
CA THR A 76 8.95 16.73 -1.80
C THR A 76 9.35 15.26 -1.76
N LEU A 77 9.02 14.56 -0.67
CA LEU A 77 9.26 13.12 -0.57
C LEU A 77 8.54 12.34 -1.68
N ARG A 78 7.31 12.73 -1.99
CA ARG A 78 6.52 12.18 -3.10
C ARG A 78 7.29 12.34 -4.42
N GLN A 79 7.79 13.53 -4.73
CA GLN A 79 8.59 13.77 -5.95
C GLN A 79 9.86 12.92 -5.98
N GLU A 80 10.61 12.83 -4.89
CA GLU A 80 11.81 12.01 -4.76
C GLU A 80 11.52 10.52 -5.05
N ILE A 81 10.44 10.02 -4.46
CA ILE A 81 9.95 8.66 -4.64
C ILE A 81 9.56 8.38 -6.11
N PHE A 82 8.85 9.30 -6.77
CA PHE A 82 8.43 9.15 -8.16
C PHE A 82 9.57 9.33 -9.17
N GLN A 83 10.55 10.20 -8.90
CA GLN A 83 11.61 10.55 -9.86
C GLN A 83 12.85 9.67 -9.74
N ARG A 84 13.27 9.28 -8.52
CA ARG A 84 14.55 8.57 -8.30
C ARG A 84 14.41 7.08 -8.05
N ALA A 85 13.36 6.66 -7.36
CA ALA A 85 13.24 5.31 -6.83
C ALA A 85 12.16 4.45 -7.53
N ARG A 86 11.63 4.88 -8.69
CA ARG A 86 10.51 4.22 -9.40
C ARG A 86 9.40 3.77 -8.44
N TYR A 87 8.57 4.71 -8.00
CA TYR A 87 7.40 4.38 -7.20
C TYR A 87 6.35 3.59 -7.98
N ILE A 88 5.92 2.45 -7.42
CA ILE A 88 4.94 1.56 -8.07
C ILE A 88 3.53 1.77 -7.50
N GLY A 89 3.36 2.72 -6.58
CA GLY A 89 2.14 2.75 -5.79
C GLY A 89 2.24 1.68 -4.72
N ILE A 90 1.80 2.05 -3.53
CA ILE A 90 1.77 1.14 -2.40
C ILE A 90 0.78 0.03 -2.74
N SER A 91 1.30 -1.20 -2.78
CA SER A 91 0.54 -2.44 -2.79
C SER A 91 -0.86 -2.40 -3.42
N CYS A 92 -0.86 -2.43 -4.75
CA CYS A 92 -1.64 -3.47 -5.42
C CYS A 92 -0.69 -4.62 -5.76
N PHE A 93 -0.20 -5.26 -4.69
CA PHE A 93 0.53 -6.52 -4.63
C PHE A 93 1.84 -6.68 -5.44
N LEU A 94 2.92 -7.15 -4.83
CA LEU A 94 3.82 -8.03 -5.61
C LEU A 94 3.12 -9.34 -6.00
N GLY A 95 2.34 -9.98 -5.12
CA GLY A 95 1.56 -11.18 -5.45
C GLY A 95 0.43 -11.06 -6.50
N SER A 96 0.04 -9.87 -6.93
CA SER A 96 -0.91 -9.59 -8.04
C SER A 96 -0.30 -8.81 -9.16
N LEU A 97 0.87 -8.19 -8.94
CA LEU A 97 1.71 -7.87 -10.05
C LEU A 97 1.94 -9.21 -10.79
N PRO A 98 1.66 -9.24 -12.10
CA PRO A 98 1.95 -10.41 -12.90
C PRO A 98 3.37 -10.88 -12.62
N ASP A 99 3.61 -12.19 -12.61
CA ASP A 99 4.91 -12.79 -12.26
C ASP A 99 6.06 -12.10 -13.00
N ARG A 100 5.84 -11.81 -14.29
CA ARG A 100 6.78 -11.06 -15.13
C ARG A 100 7.17 -9.70 -14.53
N THR A 101 6.22 -8.97 -13.98
CA THR A 101 6.46 -7.68 -13.33
C THR A 101 7.19 -7.88 -12.01
N ARG A 102 6.85 -8.90 -11.21
CA ARG A 102 7.61 -9.23 -9.99
C ARG A 102 9.08 -9.50 -10.30
N TYR A 103 9.35 -10.35 -11.29
CA TYR A 103 10.71 -10.67 -11.71
C TYR A 103 11.48 -9.45 -12.21
N ALA A 104 10.82 -8.55 -12.96
CA ALA A 104 11.43 -7.31 -13.43
C ALA A 104 11.83 -6.34 -12.30
N LEU A 105 11.22 -6.49 -11.12
CA LEU A 105 11.47 -5.65 -9.95
C LEU A 105 12.52 -6.22 -9.00
N ILE A 106 12.91 -7.49 -9.16
CA ILE A 106 14.00 -8.08 -8.38
C ILE A 106 15.28 -7.28 -8.60
N GLY A 107 15.94 -6.90 -7.51
CA GLY A 107 17.15 -6.07 -7.54
C GLY A 107 16.91 -4.59 -7.86
N GLN A 108 15.67 -4.16 -8.14
CA GLN A 108 15.35 -2.74 -8.21
C GLN A 108 15.11 -2.17 -6.80
N ARG A 109 15.46 -0.89 -6.65
CA ARG A 109 15.13 -0.09 -5.46
C ARG A 109 13.73 0.45 -5.65
N VAL A 110 12.82 0.14 -4.73
CA VAL A 110 11.44 0.62 -4.73
C VAL A 110 11.10 1.24 -3.39
N ALA A 111 10.11 2.12 -3.38
CA ALA A 111 9.51 2.65 -2.15
C ALA A 111 8.19 1.93 -1.85
N VAL A 112 8.03 1.46 -0.61
CA VAL A 112 6.86 0.68 -0.16
C VAL A 112 6.29 1.29 1.11
N VAL A 113 4.98 1.50 1.18
CA VAL A 113 4.32 1.87 2.45
C VAL A 113 3.78 0.63 3.12
N VAL A 114 3.97 0.59 4.43
CA VAL A 114 3.52 -0.48 5.30
C VAL A 114 2.85 0.11 6.53
N HIS A 115 1.91 -0.63 7.10
CA HIS A 115 1.17 -0.27 8.30
C HIS A 115 1.84 -0.89 9.54
N ILE A 116 2.10 -0.08 10.56
CA ILE A 116 2.78 -0.53 11.79
C ILE A 116 1.77 -1.25 12.68
N MET A 117 2.05 -2.53 12.96
CA MET A 117 1.21 -3.38 13.80
C MET A 117 1.73 -3.42 15.23
N GLU A 118 3.03 -3.59 15.40
CA GLU A 118 3.70 -3.59 16.72
C GLU A 118 5.16 -3.15 16.57
N SER A 119 5.74 -2.62 17.64
CA SER A 119 7.15 -2.24 17.71
C SER A 119 7.71 -2.70 19.06
N THR A 120 8.86 -3.36 19.03
CA THR A 120 9.52 -3.91 20.22
C THR A 120 11.04 -3.68 20.13
N VAL A 121 11.69 -3.58 21.29
CA VAL A 121 13.15 -3.62 21.39
C VAL A 121 13.50 -5.03 21.83
N ASP A 122 14.41 -5.68 21.11
CA ASP A 122 14.97 -6.95 21.55
C ASP A 122 16.24 -6.67 22.36
N GLU A 123 16.15 -6.85 23.66
CA GLU A 123 17.25 -6.69 24.62
C GLU A 123 18.07 -7.99 24.79
N SER A 124 17.66 -9.07 24.10
CA SER A 124 18.18 -10.43 24.31
C SER A 124 19.44 -10.75 23.48
N ALA A 125 19.81 -9.90 22.52
CA ALA A 125 20.86 -10.20 21.56
C ALA A 125 22.25 -9.72 22.04
N GLU A 126 23.29 -10.53 21.82
CA GLU A 126 24.72 -10.18 21.97
C GLU A 126 25.21 -9.11 20.95
N ILE A 127 24.28 -8.47 20.23
CA ILE A 127 24.44 -7.60 19.05
C ILE A 127 23.86 -6.20 19.41
N PRO A 128 24.31 -5.08 18.79
CA PRO A 128 23.72 -3.76 18.97
C PRO A 128 22.18 -3.78 18.98
N SER A 129 21.59 -3.11 19.98
CA SER A 129 20.15 -3.01 20.25
C SER A 129 19.31 -2.98 18.97
N CYS A 130 18.57 -4.05 18.69
CA CYS A 130 17.72 -4.10 17.51
C CYS A 130 16.27 -3.74 17.86
N CYS A 131 15.63 -2.97 16.97
CA CYS A 131 14.21 -2.67 17.06
C CYS A 131 13.48 -3.51 16.01
N ILE A 132 12.55 -4.34 16.47
CA ILE A 132 11.74 -5.21 15.62
C ILE A 132 10.36 -4.57 15.49
N VAL A 133 10.00 -4.26 14.26
CA VAL A 133 8.71 -3.66 13.92
C VAL A 133 7.94 -4.61 13.05
N ARG A 134 6.84 -5.14 13.57
CA ARG A 134 5.92 -5.92 12.75
C ARG A 134 5.07 -4.97 11.94
N VAL A 135 5.11 -5.16 10.64
CA VAL A 135 4.37 -4.36 9.69
C VAL A 135 3.46 -5.24 8.87
N ARG A 136 2.42 -4.63 8.33
CA ARG A 136 1.45 -5.28 7.47
C ARG A 136 1.26 -4.50 6.19
N ASP A 137 1.06 -5.24 5.12
CA ASP A 137 0.62 -4.70 3.84
C ASP A 137 -0.91 -4.85 3.62
N VAL A 138 -1.46 -4.16 2.63
CA VAL A 138 -2.89 -4.06 2.30
C VAL A 138 -3.54 -5.45 2.16
N ILE A 139 -2.86 -6.43 1.56
CA ILE A 139 -3.54 -7.58 0.92
C ILE A 139 -3.30 -8.92 1.58
N ASN A 140 -2.10 -9.23 2.11
CA ASN A 140 -1.83 -10.21 3.17
C ASN A 140 -0.34 -10.63 3.15
N GLU A 141 0.39 -10.24 4.18
CA GLU A 141 1.33 -11.02 5.00
C GLU A 141 1.84 -10.04 6.07
N ASP A 142 2.13 -10.53 7.27
CA ASP A 142 2.84 -9.74 8.27
C ASP A 142 4.33 -9.95 8.03
N ALA A 143 5.08 -8.86 7.95
CA ALA A 143 6.53 -8.88 7.79
C ALA A 143 7.17 -8.23 9.01
N ASN A 144 8.39 -8.64 9.34
CA ASN A 144 9.18 -7.96 10.35
C ASN A 144 10.17 -7.03 9.65
N VAL A 145 10.16 -5.76 10.03
CA VAL A 145 11.22 -4.81 9.71
C VAL A 145 12.14 -4.73 10.94
N ILE A 146 13.39 -5.13 10.77
CA ILE A 146 14.40 -5.16 11.83
C ILE A 146 15.36 -3.99 11.60
N PHE A 147 15.33 -3.03 12.51
CA PHE A 147 16.27 -1.91 12.56
C PHE A 147 17.47 -2.30 13.40
N ILE A 148 18.67 -2.25 12.83
CA ILE A 148 19.91 -2.50 13.55
C ILE A 148 20.45 -1.16 14.07
N ILE A 149 20.37 -0.93 15.37
CA ILE A 149 20.69 0.37 15.98
C ILE A 149 21.82 0.18 16.99
N LYS A 150 22.89 0.97 16.84
CA LYS A 150 24.07 0.83 17.70
C LYS A 150 23.86 1.31 19.13
N ASP A 151 22.89 2.20 19.34
CA ASP A 151 22.64 2.89 20.60
C ASP A 151 21.23 2.56 21.12
N ALA A 152 21.15 2.03 22.34
CA ALA A 152 19.90 1.64 22.99
C ALA A 152 18.93 2.83 23.17
N LEU A 153 19.47 4.03 23.42
CA LEU A 153 18.65 5.24 23.56
C LEU A 153 17.97 5.59 22.23
N GLN A 154 18.70 5.48 21.11
CA GLN A 154 18.15 5.67 19.78
C GLN A 154 17.11 4.61 19.43
N ALA A 155 17.31 3.36 19.87
CA ALA A 155 16.32 2.29 19.69
C ALA A 155 15.01 2.59 20.43
N MET A 156 15.10 3.04 21.69
CA MET A 156 13.90 3.45 22.45
C MET A 156 13.20 4.68 21.85
N GLN A 157 13.96 5.69 21.41
CA GLN A 157 13.40 6.85 20.73
C GLN A 157 12.69 6.46 19.44
N LEU A 158 13.24 5.51 18.68
CA LEU A 158 12.60 5.00 17.47
C LEU A 158 11.30 4.28 17.79
N VAL A 159 11.25 3.43 18.82
CA VAL A 159 10.00 2.76 19.25
C VAL A 159 8.93 3.77 19.63
N PHE A 160 9.30 4.85 20.35
CA PHE A 160 8.36 5.92 20.68
C PHE A 160 7.81 6.65 19.45
N LEU A 161 8.65 6.82 18.41
CA LEU A 161 8.25 7.42 17.14
C LEU A 161 7.40 6.47 16.27
N LEU A 162 7.63 5.17 16.40
CA LEU A 162 6.87 4.09 15.77
C LEU A 162 5.53 3.86 16.48
N GLY A 163 4.67 4.87 16.42
CA GLY A 163 3.30 4.75 16.92
C GLY A 163 2.55 3.61 16.22
N VAL A 164 1.95 2.72 17.01
CA VAL A 164 1.05 1.68 16.49
C VAL A 164 -0.09 2.35 15.71
N ALA A 165 -0.47 1.73 14.58
CA ALA A 165 -1.44 2.26 13.62
C ALA A 165 -0.99 3.44 12.75
N ASN A 166 0.28 3.86 12.86
CA ASN A 166 0.90 4.76 11.87
C ASN A 166 1.41 3.99 10.66
N PHE A 167 1.81 4.74 9.63
CA PHE A 167 2.37 4.18 8.41
C PHE A 167 3.84 4.56 8.29
N MET A 168 4.64 3.73 7.62
CA MET A 168 6.00 4.08 7.23
C MET A 168 6.23 3.78 5.76
N ILE A 169 7.06 4.57 5.10
CA ILE A 169 7.61 4.35 3.77
C ILE A 169 9.01 3.76 3.94
N LEU A 170 9.19 2.53 3.50
CA LEU A 170 10.51 1.94 3.32
C LEU A 170 11.06 2.42 1.98
N LEU A 171 12.17 3.15 2.00
CA LEU A 171 12.83 3.71 0.83
C LEU A 171 13.97 2.80 0.36
N ASN A 172 14.11 2.66 -0.95
CA ASN A 172 15.26 1.99 -1.57
C ASN A 172 15.49 0.55 -1.09
N VAL A 173 14.43 -0.15 -0.68
CA VAL A 173 14.55 -1.54 -0.25
C VAL A 173 14.82 -2.39 -1.50
N PRO A 174 15.92 -3.16 -1.55
CA PRO A 174 16.13 -4.11 -2.62
C PRO A 174 15.06 -5.19 -2.50
N PHE A 175 14.28 -5.38 -3.55
CA PHE A 175 13.29 -6.45 -3.53
C PHE A 175 14.00 -7.80 -3.62
N LEU A 176 13.97 -8.56 -2.52
CA LEU A 176 14.42 -9.95 -2.44
C LEU A 176 13.17 -10.83 -2.38
N VAL A 177 13.04 -11.81 -3.26
CA VAL A 177 12.01 -12.85 -3.16
C VAL A 177 12.59 -13.95 -2.27
N PRO A 178 12.17 -14.11 -1.00
CA PRO A 178 12.86 -15.03 -0.11
C PRO A 178 12.36 -16.47 -0.26
N SER A 179 11.18 -16.68 -0.86
CA SER A 179 10.57 -18.01 -0.92
C SER A 179 9.42 -18.08 -1.94
N THR A 180 9.28 -19.23 -2.59
CA THR A 180 8.11 -19.64 -3.39
C THR A 180 6.92 -20.08 -2.52
N GLU A 181 7.08 -20.12 -1.19
CA GLU A 181 6.12 -20.69 -0.23
C GLU A 181 5.39 -19.65 0.66
N GLY A 182 5.39 -18.36 0.29
CA GLY A 182 4.48 -17.38 0.91
C GLY A 182 4.77 -17.02 2.38
N LYS A 183 6.06 -16.92 2.74
CA LYS A 183 6.47 -16.25 3.98
C LYS A 183 7.42 -15.10 3.61
N THR A 184 6.94 -13.87 3.77
CA THR A 184 7.76 -12.66 3.70
C THR A 184 8.84 -12.75 4.76
N GLY A 185 10.10 -12.90 4.32
CA GLY A 185 11.27 -12.85 5.18
C GLY A 185 11.43 -11.49 5.86
N ASN A 186 12.28 -11.44 6.89
CA ASN A 186 12.57 -10.21 7.62
C ASN A 186 13.25 -9.18 6.70
N ILE A 187 12.84 -7.92 6.79
CA ILE A 187 13.44 -6.78 6.11
C ILE A 187 14.44 -6.12 7.06
N PHE A 188 15.71 -6.06 6.70
CA PHE A 188 16.74 -5.44 7.52
C PHE A 188 16.97 -3.98 7.09
N VAL A 189 16.89 -3.06 8.05
CA VAL A 189 17.18 -1.64 7.87
C VAL A 189 18.45 -1.30 8.62
N MET A 190 19.51 -0.98 7.88
CA MET A 190 20.83 -0.65 8.44
C MET A 190 20.95 0.82 8.83
N HIS A 191 20.18 1.69 8.17
CA HIS A 191 20.22 3.13 8.41
C HIS A 191 18.78 3.69 8.42
N VAL A 192 18.43 4.44 9.47
CA VAL A 192 17.07 4.99 9.65
C VAL A 192 16.67 5.94 8.51
N ASN A 193 17.63 6.56 7.82
CA ASN A 193 17.38 7.39 6.63
C ASN A 193 16.84 6.61 5.42
N GLN A 194 16.83 5.27 5.48
CA GLN A 194 16.16 4.41 4.50
C GLN A 194 14.65 4.31 4.76
N VAL A 195 14.13 4.99 5.77
CA VAL A 195 12.71 4.98 6.14
C VAL A 195 12.21 6.40 6.30
N SER A 196 10.97 6.65 5.91
CA SER A 196 10.24 7.88 6.20
C SER A 196 8.94 7.54 6.89
N PHE A 197 8.56 8.30 7.91
CA PHE A 197 7.36 8.02 8.70
C PHE A 197 6.20 8.88 8.20
N ILE A 198 5.03 8.27 8.10
CA ILE A 198 3.76 8.95 7.81
C ILE A 198 2.97 8.92 9.12
N ILE A 199 2.94 10.07 9.79
CA ILE A 199 2.25 10.31 11.07
C ILE A 199 0.96 11.08 10.76
#